data_AF-A0A6A5GAA2-F1
#
_entry.id   AF-A0A6A5GAA2-F1
#
_cell.length_a   1.000
_cell.length_b   1.000
_cell.length_c   1.000
_cell.angle_alpha   90.00
_cell.angle_beta   90.00
_cell.angle_gamma   90.00
#
_symmetry.space_group_name_H-M   'P 1'
#
loop_
_entity.id
_entity.type
_entity.pdbx_description
1 polymer ?
#
loop_
_entity_poly.entity_id
_entity_poly.type
_entity_poly.pdbx_seq_one_letter_code
_entity_poly.pdbx_strand_id
1 'polypeptide(L)'
;MIANRANTPALFPRIFPLLVVVGVLVFVFTVYTNSGSSKYLDRVSSRLKYPINGTGFSKQLIDYDLHDYNVKTYKGYVNMYELNEKVFKLYGYEIEKPTLPVPTLRMINEPTCELVFSEWLRVSQEPQPKNPPKYIPSGESDAFLLFGYAAVESWYMNDKNSYFGEKPKNWDKLSEMITWPKEKLAEIAYVTESVSVYNAMASHRLDGMSGVVIGSAEKILTVEYNRLTIQEEFRDRMSSILPVDFVQNWHTYADKFDFAASFSSIEHSGLGRYGDPMDPIGDLREMLKIKCILKKGGLLFLGFPLGTDAIQYNVHRIYGPIRLAMMFYGFEWLSTFSGGLENAFDLNSQRLHSNVKFGMHQYTMVLKKL
;
A
#
# COMPACT_ATOMS: atom_id res chain seq x y z
N MET A 1 -37.55 -11.34 -82.43
CA MET A 1 -38.08 -10.47 -81.35
C MET A 1 -37.05 -10.40 -80.25
N ILE A 2 -36.41 -9.23 -80.12
CA ILE A 2 -35.42 -8.93 -79.08
C ILE A 2 -36.19 -8.51 -77.83
N ALA A 3 -36.01 -9.22 -76.72
CA ALA A 3 -36.59 -8.84 -75.43
C ALA A 3 -35.54 -8.11 -74.59
N ASN A 4 -35.82 -6.84 -74.29
CA ASN A 4 -35.01 -5.93 -73.47
C ASN A 4 -34.79 -6.47 -72.05
N ARG A 5 -33.53 -6.61 -71.63
CA ARG A 5 -33.16 -6.73 -70.22
C ARG A 5 -33.13 -5.34 -69.59
N ALA A 6 -33.95 -5.13 -68.57
CA ALA A 6 -33.89 -3.94 -67.72
C ALA A 6 -32.64 -4.00 -66.83
N ASN A 7 -31.81 -2.96 -66.88
CA ASN A 7 -30.69 -2.74 -65.97
C ASN A 7 -31.22 -2.40 -64.57
N THR A 8 -31.00 -3.28 -63.59
CA THR A 8 -31.14 -2.95 -62.17
C THR A 8 -30.00 -2.01 -61.74
N PRO A 9 -30.27 -0.86 -61.10
CA PRO A 9 -29.20 0.02 -60.62
C PRO A 9 -28.40 -0.69 -59.52
N ALA A 10 -27.08 -0.61 -59.59
CA ALA A 10 -26.19 -1.16 -58.58
C ALA A 10 -26.53 -0.58 -57.20
N LEU A 11 -26.73 -1.44 -56.19
CA LEU A 11 -27.06 -1.05 -54.80
C LEU A 11 -25.92 -0.31 -54.09
N PHE A 12 -24.69 -0.40 -54.63
CA PHE A 12 -23.45 0.02 -53.98
C PHE A 12 -23.23 1.55 -53.80
N PRO A 13 -23.61 2.45 -54.74
CA PRO A 13 -23.32 3.89 -54.60
C PRO A 13 -24.21 4.60 -53.58
N ARG A 14 -25.29 3.97 -53.09
CA ARG A 14 -26.19 4.55 -52.07
C ARG A 14 -25.84 4.17 -50.63
N ILE A 15 -25.13 3.05 -50.43
CA ILE A 15 -24.81 2.51 -49.10
C ILE A 15 -23.44 3.02 -48.61
N PHE A 16 -22.51 3.27 -49.54
CA PHE A 16 -21.17 3.75 -49.22
C PHE A 16 -21.15 5.07 -48.41
N PRO A 17 -21.96 6.10 -48.73
CA PRO A 17 -21.99 7.33 -47.92
C PRO A 17 -22.50 7.08 -46.50
N LEU A 18 -23.46 6.16 -46.34
CA LEU A 18 -24.04 5.80 -45.05
C LEU A 18 -23.01 5.09 -44.16
N LEU A 19 -22.21 4.19 -44.73
CA LEU A 19 -21.14 3.49 -44.00
C LEU A 19 -20.02 4.44 -43.56
N VAL A 20 -19.69 5.44 -44.38
CA VAL A 20 -18.71 6.48 -44.00
C VAL A 20 -19.25 7.33 -42.85
N VAL A 21 -20.51 7.74 -42.89
CA VAL A 21 -21.14 8.52 -41.81
C VAL A 21 -21.20 7.71 -40.50
N VAL A 22 -21.59 6.43 -40.57
CA VAL A 22 -21.59 5.54 -39.40
C VAL A 22 -20.17 5.34 -38.87
N GLY A 23 -19.18 5.16 -39.74
CA GLY A 23 -17.77 5.04 -39.35
C GLY A 23 -17.24 6.30 -38.66
N VAL A 24 -17.58 7.49 -39.16
CA VAL A 24 -17.22 8.77 -38.54
C VAL A 24 -17.95 8.96 -37.21
N LEU A 25 -19.23 8.62 -37.12
CA LEU A 25 -19.99 8.71 -35.86
C LEU A 25 -19.46 7.75 -34.80
N VAL A 26 -19.09 6.52 -35.18
CA VAL A 26 -18.44 5.56 -34.28
C VAL A 26 -17.08 6.10 -33.84
N PHE A 27 -16.26 6.61 -34.77
CA PHE A 27 -14.96 7.20 -34.44
C PHE A 27 -15.09 8.41 -33.51
N VAL A 28 -15.99 9.34 -33.79
CA VAL A 28 -16.27 10.52 -32.95
C VAL A 28 -16.81 10.09 -31.59
N PHE A 29 -17.70 9.08 -31.54
CA PHE A 29 -18.20 8.53 -30.28
C PHE A 29 -17.07 7.87 -29.49
N THR A 30 -16.19 7.07 -30.12
CA THR A 30 -15.03 6.46 -29.47
C THR A 30 -14.03 7.50 -28.96
N VAL A 31 -13.75 8.55 -29.74
CA VAL A 31 -12.89 9.68 -29.33
C VAL A 31 -13.54 10.48 -28.18
N TYR A 32 -14.86 10.70 -28.24
CA TYR A 32 -15.60 11.37 -27.19
C TYR A 32 -15.61 10.56 -25.89
N THR A 33 -15.82 9.24 -25.95
CA THR A 33 -15.72 8.34 -24.78
C THR A 33 -14.29 8.27 -24.23
N ASN A 34 -13.26 8.31 -25.08
CA ASN A 34 -11.86 8.34 -24.65
C ASN A 34 -11.49 9.66 -23.95
N SER A 35 -12.07 10.79 -24.37
CA SER A 35 -11.87 12.09 -23.69
C SER A 35 -12.43 12.09 -22.26
N GLY A 36 -13.51 11.35 -22.02
CA GLY A 36 -14.08 11.14 -20.68
C GLY A 36 -13.19 10.30 -19.78
N SER A 37 -12.52 9.28 -20.34
CA SER A 37 -11.56 8.43 -19.62
C SER A 37 -10.31 9.20 -19.19
N SER A 38 -9.74 10.05 -20.07
CA SER A 38 -8.58 10.89 -19.73
C SER A 38 -8.89 11.85 -18.58
N LYS A 39 -10.01 12.58 -18.65
CA LYS A 39 -10.42 13.51 -17.59
C LYS A 39 -10.70 12.80 -16.26
N TYR A 40 -11.22 11.57 -16.32
CA TYR A 40 -11.41 10.72 -15.14
C TYR A 40 -10.07 10.37 -14.48
N LEU A 41 -9.11 9.87 -15.27
CA LEU A 41 -7.79 9.47 -14.78
C LEU A 41 -7.02 10.66 -14.20
N ASP A 42 -7.08 11.83 -14.84
CA ASP A 42 -6.47 13.05 -14.33
C ASP A 42 -7.01 13.43 -12.95
N ARG A 43 -8.35 13.38 -12.79
CA ARG A 43 -9.04 13.68 -11.53
C ARG A 43 -8.72 12.67 -10.41
N VAL A 44 -8.62 11.38 -10.74
CA VAL A 44 -8.26 10.36 -9.75
C VAL A 44 -6.78 10.50 -9.37
N SER A 45 -5.91 10.59 -10.37
CA SER A 45 -4.47 10.72 -10.17
C SER A 45 -4.09 11.97 -9.40
N SER A 46 -4.78 13.10 -9.59
CA SER A 46 -4.52 14.32 -8.82
C SER A 46 -4.77 14.18 -7.31
N ARG A 47 -5.60 13.21 -6.89
CA ARG A 47 -5.83 12.90 -5.46
C ARG A 47 -4.81 11.93 -4.89
N LEU A 48 -4.20 11.11 -5.75
CA LEU A 48 -3.19 10.13 -5.36
C LEU A 48 -1.77 10.73 -5.31
N LYS A 49 -1.55 11.83 -6.03
CA LYS A 49 -0.28 12.52 -6.15
C LYS A 49 -0.16 13.66 -5.14
N TYR A 50 1.06 13.89 -4.67
CA TYR A 50 1.41 15.14 -4.01
C TYR A 50 1.68 16.26 -5.04
N PRO A 51 1.35 17.53 -4.70
CA PRO A 51 1.59 18.68 -5.57
C PRO A 51 3.08 18.86 -5.89
N ILE A 52 3.33 19.50 -7.04
CA ILE A 52 4.69 19.76 -7.53
C ILE A 52 5.36 20.79 -6.62
N ASN A 53 6.37 20.37 -5.87
CA ASN A 53 7.36 21.28 -5.32
C ASN A 53 8.48 21.41 -6.36
N GLY A 54 8.83 22.65 -6.75
CA GLY A 54 9.69 22.98 -7.90
C GLY A 54 11.13 22.43 -7.92
N THR A 55 11.47 21.45 -7.09
CA THR A 55 12.71 20.70 -7.13
C THR A 55 12.45 19.34 -7.80
N GLY A 56 12.23 19.37 -9.11
CA GLY A 56 12.19 18.14 -9.91
C GLY A 56 13.54 17.44 -9.84
N PHE A 57 13.55 16.20 -9.36
CA PHE A 57 14.75 15.37 -9.41
C PHE A 57 15.07 15.05 -10.88
N SER A 58 16.00 15.81 -11.46
CA SER A 58 16.59 15.55 -12.79
C SER A 58 17.69 14.48 -12.66
N LYS A 59 17.36 13.30 -12.13
CA LYS A 59 18.23 12.15 -12.29
C LYS A 59 17.78 11.43 -13.55
N GLN A 60 18.60 11.45 -14.59
CA GLN A 60 18.35 10.64 -15.78
C GLN A 60 18.24 9.17 -15.31
N LEU A 61 17.11 8.52 -15.62
CA LEU A 61 16.95 7.10 -15.36
C LEU A 61 18.07 6.38 -16.10
N ILE A 62 18.71 5.41 -15.43
CA ILE A 62 19.66 4.50 -16.06
C ILE A 62 18.93 3.83 -17.24
N ASP A 63 19.63 3.66 -18.36
CA ASP A 63 19.10 3.19 -19.65
C ASP A 63 18.65 1.71 -19.58
N TYR A 64 17.55 1.44 -18.87
CA TYR A 64 16.86 0.16 -18.86
C TYR A 64 15.66 0.24 -19.79
N ASP A 65 15.54 -0.68 -20.74
CA ASP A 65 14.28 -0.85 -21.46
C ASP A 65 13.31 -1.64 -20.58
N LEU A 66 12.32 -0.95 -20.02
CA LEU A 66 11.31 -1.55 -19.14
C LEU A 66 10.42 -2.59 -19.85
N HIS A 67 10.47 -2.70 -21.19
CA HIS A 67 9.79 -3.76 -21.93
C HIS A 67 10.43 -5.14 -21.70
N ASP A 68 11.73 -5.19 -21.37
CA ASP A 68 12.47 -6.43 -21.19
C ASP A 68 12.21 -7.12 -19.83
N TYR A 69 11.58 -6.40 -18.90
CA TYR A 69 11.39 -6.86 -17.53
C TYR A 69 9.93 -7.14 -17.24
N ASN A 70 9.64 -8.32 -16.72
CA ASN A 70 8.27 -8.77 -16.43
C ASN A 70 8.10 -9.12 -14.97
N VAL A 71 6.95 -8.77 -14.41
CA VAL A 71 6.56 -9.03 -13.03
C VAL A 71 5.28 -9.86 -13.03
N LYS A 72 5.21 -10.88 -12.17
CA LYS A 72 3.98 -11.65 -11.99
C LYS A 72 2.98 -10.81 -11.20
N THR A 73 1.81 -10.57 -11.77
CA THR A 73 0.72 -9.78 -11.17
C THR A 73 -0.57 -10.60 -11.12
N TYR A 74 -1.66 -10.00 -10.62
CA TYR A 74 -2.99 -10.60 -10.72
C TYR A 74 -3.42 -10.90 -12.17
N LYS A 75 -2.94 -10.11 -13.14
CA LYS A 75 -3.22 -10.28 -14.57
C LYS A 75 -2.26 -11.26 -15.27
N GLY A 76 -1.41 -11.96 -14.53
CA GLY A 76 -0.30 -12.74 -15.08
C GLY A 76 0.98 -11.92 -15.18
N TYR A 77 1.90 -12.34 -16.03
CA TYR A 77 3.15 -11.59 -16.26
C TYR A 77 2.86 -10.32 -17.06
N VAL A 78 3.29 -9.19 -16.51
CA VAL A 78 3.12 -7.86 -17.11
C VAL A 78 4.48 -7.19 -17.17
N ASN A 79 4.79 -6.54 -18.29
CA ASN A 79 6.06 -5.83 -18.45
C ASN A 79 6.08 -4.56 -17.59
N MET A 80 7.27 -4.15 -17.17
CA MET A 80 7.44 -3.02 -16.26
C MET A 80 7.12 -1.68 -16.92
N TYR A 81 7.23 -1.55 -18.24
CA TYR A 81 6.78 -0.35 -18.95
C TYR A 81 5.28 -0.11 -18.75
N GLU A 82 4.47 -1.16 -18.94
CA GLU A 82 3.03 -1.10 -18.73
C GLU A 82 2.68 -0.75 -17.28
N LEU A 83 3.34 -1.36 -16.30
CA LEU A 83 3.13 -1.02 -14.88
C LEU A 83 3.53 0.41 -14.56
N ASN A 84 4.62 0.90 -15.16
CA ASN A 84 5.08 2.28 -15.01
C ASN A 84 4.03 3.28 -15.50
N GLU A 85 3.52 3.09 -16.71
CA GLU A 85 2.55 4.02 -17.31
C GLU A 85 1.14 3.88 -16.73
N LYS A 86 0.66 2.66 -16.53
CA LYS A 86 -0.75 2.40 -16.16
C LYS A 86 -0.99 2.33 -14.66
N VAL A 87 0.06 2.29 -13.84
CA VAL A 87 -0.09 2.21 -12.38
C VAL A 87 0.82 3.21 -11.67
N PHE A 88 2.14 3.02 -11.69
CA PHE A 88 3.06 3.79 -10.85
C PHE A 88 2.95 5.30 -11.10
N LYS A 89 2.95 5.74 -12.36
CA LYS A 89 2.78 7.16 -12.71
C LYS A 89 1.45 7.73 -12.26
N LEU A 90 0.39 6.93 -12.14
CA LEU A 90 -0.91 7.40 -11.63
C LEU A 90 -0.87 7.65 -10.11
N TYR A 91 -0.09 6.87 -9.36
CA TYR A 91 0.19 7.08 -7.93
C TYR A 91 1.33 8.06 -7.64
N GLY A 92 1.95 8.66 -8.67
CA GLY A 92 3.03 9.63 -8.48
C GLY A 92 4.41 9.01 -8.32
N TYR A 93 4.59 7.76 -8.74
CA TYR A 93 5.87 7.05 -8.75
C TYR A 93 6.33 6.77 -10.18
N GLU A 94 7.60 6.45 -10.32
CA GLU A 94 8.16 5.87 -11.53
C GLU A 94 9.22 4.83 -11.17
N ILE A 95 9.39 3.83 -12.03
CA ILE A 95 10.39 2.79 -11.83
C ILE A 95 11.78 3.39 -12.01
N GLU A 96 12.58 3.40 -10.94
CA GLU A 96 14.00 3.80 -10.99
C GLU A 96 14.88 2.65 -11.49
N LYS A 97 14.61 1.43 -11.02
CA LYS A 97 15.34 0.23 -11.43
C LYS A 97 14.39 -0.95 -11.57
N PRO A 98 14.54 -1.78 -12.61
CA PRO A 98 13.69 -2.93 -12.84
C PRO A 98 14.09 -4.14 -11.98
N THR A 99 14.16 -3.95 -10.66
CA THR A 99 14.47 -5.01 -9.70
C THR A 99 13.33 -6.02 -9.60
N LEU A 100 13.67 -7.27 -9.30
CA LEU A 100 12.73 -8.37 -9.13
C LEU A 100 12.85 -8.98 -7.73
N PRO A 101 11.76 -9.50 -7.14
CA PRO A 101 10.39 -9.48 -7.67
C PRO A 101 9.70 -8.12 -7.51
N VAL A 102 10.30 -7.18 -6.77
CA VAL A 102 9.73 -5.87 -6.44
C VAL A 102 10.51 -4.76 -7.19
N PRO A 103 9.88 -4.01 -8.11
CA PRO A 103 10.52 -2.87 -8.75
C PRO A 103 10.98 -1.81 -7.75
N THR A 104 12.14 -1.19 -8.00
CA THR A 104 12.61 -0.05 -7.19
C THR A 104 12.01 1.21 -7.77
N LEU A 105 11.29 1.97 -6.95
CA LEU A 105 10.60 3.18 -7.38
C LEU A 105 11.32 4.44 -6.87
N ARG A 106 11.06 5.53 -7.58
CA ARG A 106 11.22 6.89 -7.06
C ARG A 106 9.90 7.65 -7.17
N MET A 107 9.72 8.70 -6.37
CA MET A 107 8.56 9.59 -6.51
C MET A 107 8.84 10.65 -7.59
N ILE A 108 7.82 10.93 -8.40
CA ILE A 108 7.83 12.01 -9.39
C ILE A 108 7.87 13.36 -8.67
N ASN A 109 7.04 13.50 -7.62
CA ASN A 109 7.00 14.65 -6.74
C ASN A 109 7.09 14.17 -5.30
N GLU A 110 8.30 14.20 -4.72
CA GLU A 110 8.48 13.83 -3.32
C GLU A 110 7.92 14.92 -2.40
N PRO A 111 6.98 14.60 -1.49
CA PRO A 111 6.43 15.58 -0.56
C PRO A 111 7.40 15.91 0.57
N THR A 112 7.29 17.13 1.11
CA THR A 112 7.92 17.47 2.40
C THR A 112 7.18 16.76 3.54
N CYS A 113 7.86 16.56 4.68
CA CYS A 113 7.20 15.98 5.85
C CYS A 113 6.01 16.82 6.33
N GLU A 114 6.10 18.15 6.28
CA GLU A 114 4.98 19.05 6.55
C GLU A 114 3.75 18.69 5.71
N LEU A 115 3.94 18.45 4.41
CA LEU A 115 2.86 18.10 3.50
C LEU A 115 2.31 16.70 3.76
N VAL A 116 3.17 15.74 4.10
CA VAL A 116 2.77 14.37 4.49
C VAL A 116 1.85 14.41 5.71
N PHE A 117 2.27 15.09 6.78
CA PHE A 117 1.52 15.16 8.03
C PHE A 117 0.25 16.00 7.93
N SER A 118 0.28 17.14 7.23
CA SER A 118 -0.90 17.99 7.03
C SER A 118 -1.98 17.32 6.18
N GLU A 119 -1.61 16.60 5.12
CA GLU A 119 -2.59 15.83 4.34
C GLU A 119 -3.15 14.65 5.12
N TRP A 120 -2.32 13.97 5.93
CA TRP A 120 -2.83 12.92 6.81
C TRP A 120 -3.85 13.49 7.80
N LEU A 121 -3.54 14.63 8.42
CA LEU A 121 -4.44 15.29 9.37
C LEU A 121 -5.75 15.68 8.68
N ARG A 122 -5.68 16.26 7.48
CA ARG A 122 -6.85 16.63 6.67
C ARG A 122 -7.75 15.43 6.41
N VAL A 123 -7.19 14.30 5.97
CA VAL A 123 -7.95 13.07 5.73
C VAL A 123 -8.55 12.55 7.03
N SER A 124 -7.79 12.50 8.13
CA SER A 124 -8.27 11.98 9.42
C SER A 124 -9.48 12.74 10.00
N GLN A 125 -9.65 14.00 9.60
CA GLN A 125 -10.75 14.88 10.01
C GLN A 125 -11.99 14.77 9.12
N GLU A 126 -11.94 14.00 8.02
CA GLU A 126 -13.10 13.82 7.16
C GLU A 126 -14.25 13.13 7.92
N PRO A 127 -15.52 13.45 7.58
CA PRO A 127 -16.67 12.91 8.29
C PRO A 127 -16.69 11.38 8.26
N GLN A 128 -16.55 10.77 9.44
CA GLN A 128 -16.54 9.32 9.54
C GLN A 128 -17.97 8.77 9.54
N PRO A 129 -18.28 7.75 8.73
CA PRO A 129 -19.62 7.18 8.68
C PRO A 129 -19.97 6.47 9.99
N LYS A 130 -21.26 6.34 10.32
CA LYS A 130 -21.72 5.65 11.54
C LYS A 130 -21.19 4.21 11.61
N ASN A 131 -21.18 3.52 10.47
CA ASN A 131 -20.60 2.21 10.27
C ASN A 131 -19.62 2.25 9.09
N PRO A 132 -18.57 1.41 9.09
CA PRO A 132 -17.70 1.21 7.95
C PRO A 132 -18.48 0.96 6.65
N PRO A 133 -18.03 1.50 5.50
CA PRO A 133 -18.67 1.22 4.22
C PRO A 133 -18.60 -0.26 3.87
N LYS A 134 -19.71 -0.84 3.40
CA LYS A 134 -19.77 -2.26 2.99
C LYS A 134 -19.16 -2.55 1.63
N TYR A 135 -18.85 -1.52 0.85
CA TYR A 135 -18.27 -1.64 -0.48
C TYR A 135 -17.28 -0.50 -0.72
N ILE A 136 -16.29 -0.77 -1.55
CA ILE A 136 -15.41 0.27 -2.11
C ILE A 136 -16.29 1.30 -2.85
N PRO A 137 -16.11 2.60 -2.62
CA PRO A 137 -16.84 3.63 -3.34
C PRO A 137 -16.66 3.47 -4.87
N SER A 138 -17.76 3.40 -5.62
CA SER A 138 -17.72 3.13 -7.06
C SER A 138 -16.90 4.14 -7.87
N GLY A 139 -16.79 5.39 -7.40
CA GLY A 139 -15.96 6.41 -8.03
C GLY A 139 -14.44 6.22 -7.83
N GLU A 140 -14.04 5.34 -6.90
CA GLU A 140 -12.66 5.18 -6.46
C GLU A 140 -12.15 3.74 -6.57
N SER A 141 -12.97 2.81 -7.09
CA SER A 141 -12.61 1.40 -7.23
C SER A 141 -11.30 1.18 -7.96
N ASP A 142 -11.04 1.97 -9.02
CA ASP A 142 -9.81 1.86 -9.79
C ASP A 142 -8.59 2.17 -8.92
N ALA A 143 -8.67 3.21 -8.07
CA ALA A 143 -7.58 3.57 -7.18
C ALA A 143 -7.39 2.57 -6.02
N PHE A 144 -8.44 1.88 -5.57
CA PHE A 144 -8.26 0.80 -4.60
C PHE A 144 -7.67 -0.45 -5.25
N LEU A 145 -8.05 -0.73 -6.50
CA LEU A 145 -7.70 -1.98 -7.19
C LEU A 145 -6.49 -1.84 -8.12
N LEU A 146 -5.61 -0.88 -7.86
CA LEU A 146 -4.41 -0.61 -8.65
C LEU A 146 -4.72 -0.51 -10.15
N PHE A 147 -5.79 0.17 -10.54
CA PHE A 147 -6.30 0.29 -11.92
C PHE A 147 -6.51 -1.07 -12.60
N GLY A 148 -7.06 -2.01 -11.83
CA GLY A 148 -7.39 -3.38 -12.26
C GLY A 148 -6.23 -4.37 -12.16
N TYR A 149 -5.13 -4.03 -11.49
CA TYR A 149 -4.00 -4.94 -11.26
C TYR A 149 -4.03 -5.60 -9.88
N ALA A 150 -5.00 -5.28 -9.03
CA ALA A 150 -5.26 -6.00 -7.79
C ALA A 150 -6.58 -6.78 -7.86
N ALA A 151 -6.62 -7.94 -7.21
CA ALA A 151 -7.85 -8.71 -7.02
C ALA A 151 -8.69 -8.12 -5.87
N VAL A 152 -9.98 -8.45 -5.82
CA VAL A 152 -10.84 -8.14 -4.67
C VAL A 152 -11.69 -9.34 -4.27
N GLU A 153 -11.77 -9.59 -2.98
CA GLU A 153 -12.68 -10.57 -2.36
C GLU A 153 -13.54 -9.86 -1.31
N SER A 154 -14.78 -10.31 -1.13
CA SER A 154 -15.67 -9.77 -0.11
C SER A 154 -15.35 -10.38 1.25
N TRP A 155 -14.89 -9.55 2.19
CA TRP A 155 -14.71 -9.92 3.59
C TRP A 155 -14.87 -8.70 4.52
N TYR A 156 -16.08 -8.48 5.00
CA TYR A 156 -16.40 -7.26 5.73
C TYR A 156 -16.25 -7.43 7.25
N MET A 157 -15.61 -6.44 7.89
CA MET A 157 -15.54 -6.27 9.34
C MET A 157 -15.95 -4.87 9.76
N ASN A 158 -16.57 -4.78 10.95
CA ASN A 158 -16.87 -3.53 11.61
C ASN A 158 -16.26 -3.53 13.01
N ASP A 159 -15.08 -2.93 13.14
CA ASP A 159 -14.45 -2.72 14.44
C ASP A 159 -14.80 -1.35 15.03
N LYS A 160 -15.38 -0.46 14.22
CA LYS A 160 -15.87 0.83 14.70
C LYS A 160 -17.03 0.63 15.68
N ASN A 161 -16.84 1.07 16.93
CA ASN A 161 -17.84 1.00 18.01
C ASN A 161 -18.36 -0.43 18.29
N SER A 162 -17.65 -1.46 17.87
CA SER A 162 -18.04 -2.85 18.10
C SER A 162 -17.67 -3.27 19.52
N TYR A 163 -18.60 -3.92 20.23
CA TYR A 163 -18.30 -4.52 21.54
C TYR A 163 -17.19 -5.57 21.42
N PHE A 164 -17.24 -6.35 20.33
CA PHE A 164 -16.27 -7.38 19.96
C PHE A 164 -15.15 -6.86 19.06
N GLY A 165 -15.07 -5.54 18.86
CA GLY A 165 -14.04 -4.95 18.02
C GLY A 165 -12.65 -5.24 18.59
N GLU A 166 -11.65 -5.31 17.71
CA GLU A 166 -10.26 -5.40 18.13
C GLU A 166 -9.89 -4.23 19.05
N LYS A 167 -9.26 -4.57 20.17
CA LYS A 167 -8.79 -3.65 21.22
C LYS A 167 -7.40 -4.08 21.65
N PRO A 168 -6.57 -3.17 22.18
CA PRO A 168 -5.30 -3.55 22.79
C PRO A 168 -5.53 -4.59 23.89
N LYS A 169 -4.66 -5.60 23.95
CA LYS A 169 -4.73 -6.70 24.91
C LYS A 169 -3.40 -6.84 25.64
N ASN A 170 -3.47 -7.30 26.88
CA ASN A 170 -2.31 -7.72 27.70
C ASN A 170 -1.31 -6.62 28.09
N TRP A 171 -1.61 -5.34 27.84
CA TRP A 171 -0.77 -4.21 28.27
C TRP A 171 -0.56 -4.13 29.79
N ASP A 172 -1.46 -4.74 30.56
CA ASP A 172 -1.40 -4.92 32.00
C ASP A 172 -0.46 -6.07 32.44
N LYS A 173 0.11 -6.83 31.50
CA LYS A 173 0.92 -8.04 31.74
C LYS A 173 2.34 -7.97 31.15
N LEU A 174 2.78 -6.79 30.76
CA LEU A 174 4.14 -6.48 30.27
C LEU A 174 5.25 -7.21 31.06
N SER A 175 5.21 -7.12 32.39
CA SER A 175 6.23 -7.68 33.30
C SER A 175 6.29 -9.20 33.26
N GLU A 176 5.16 -9.85 32.98
CA GLU A 176 5.12 -11.29 32.78
C GLU A 176 5.65 -11.63 31.37
N MET A 177 5.13 -10.96 30.35
CA MET A 177 5.37 -11.26 28.94
C MET A 177 6.84 -11.10 28.52
N ILE A 178 7.55 -10.12 29.08
CA ILE A 178 8.98 -9.93 28.80
C ILE A 178 9.84 -11.14 29.19
N THR A 179 9.37 -11.98 30.11
CA THR A 179 10.08 -13.19 30.58
C THR A 179 9.71 -14.44 29.79
N TRP A 180 8.69 -14.36 28.93
CA TRP A 180 8.18 -15.51 28.21
C TRP A 180 9.10 -15.94 27.08
N PRO A 181 9.16 -17.24 26.76
CA PRO A 181 9.82 -17.72 25.56
C PRO A 181 9.07 -17.24 24.30
N LYS A 182 9.78 -17.15 23.17
CA LYS A 182 9.24 -16.63 21.90
C LYS A 182 8.02 -17.43 21.42
N GLU A 183 7.98 -18.73 21.68
CA GLU A 183 6.88 -19.62 21.30
C GLU A 183 5.60 -19.23 22.04
N LYS A 184 5.69 -18.94 23.35
CA LYS A 184 4.54 -18.51 24.17
C LYS A 184 4.05 -17.11 23.77
N LEU A 185 4.97 -16.21 23.42
CA LEU A 185 4.59 -14.89 22.88
C LEU A 185 3.88 -15.03 21.53
N ALA A 186 4.30 -15.97 20.70
CA ALA A 186 3.70 -16.17 19.40
C ALA A 186 2.28 -16.78 19.49
N GLU A 187 2.04 -17.68 20.43
CA GLU A 187 0.72 -18.29 20.70
C GLU A 187 -0.38 -17.27 21.01
N ILE A 188 -0.04 -16.12 21.61
CA ILE A 188 -1.01 -15.07 21.97
C ILE A 188 -1.18 -13.99 20.88
N ALA A 189 -0.42 -14.07 19.79
CA ALA A 189 -0.46 -13.15 18.66
C ALA A 189 -0.81 -13.91 17.36
N TYR A 190 0.17 -14.06 16.46
CA TYR A 190 0.06 -14.86 15.23
C TYR A 190 1.08 -15.99 15.30
N VAL A 191 0.62 -17.21 15.59
CA VAL A 191 1.45 -18.33 16.10
C VAL A 191 2.78 -18.51 15.37
N THR A 192 2.78 -18.58 14.04
CA THR A 192 4.03 -18.74 13.30
C THR A 192 4.52 -17.38 12.79
N GLU A 193 3.60 -16.55 12.33
CA GLU A 193 3.87 -15.33 11.60
C GLU A 193 4.57 -14.28 12.49
N SER A 194 4.15 -14.13 13.74
CA SER A 194 4.73 -13.17 14.69
C SER A 194 6.17 -13.51 15.09
N VAL A 195 6.56 -14.79 15.02
CA VAL A 195 7.96 -15.22 15.24
C VAL A 195 8.91 -14.59 14.22
N SER A 196 8.41 -14.23 13.02
CA SER A 196 9.24 -13.54 12.03
C SER A 196 9.79 -12.20 12.51
N VAL A 197 9.07 -11.49 13.38
CA VAL A 197 9.54 -10.22 13.99
C VAL A 197 10.69 -10.51 14.94
N TYR A 198 10.57 -11.55 15.76
CA TYR A 198 11.63 -11.99 16.66
C TYR A 198 12.91 -12.34 15.87
N ASN A 199 12.79 -13.15 14.82
CA ASN A 199 13.93 -13.54 13.99
C ASN A 199 14.58 -12.32 13.32
N ALA A 200 13.77 -11.37 12.85
CA ALA A 200 14.27 -10.12 12.27
C ALA A 200 15.03 -9.27 13.30
N MET A 201 14.49 -9.07 14.50
CA MET A 201 15.13 -8.28 15.57
C MET A 201 16.35 -8.99 16.19
N ALA A 202 16.40 -10.32 16.15
CA ALA A 202 17.57 -11.09 16.56
C ALA A 202 18.74 -10.90 15.58
N SER A 203 18.45 -10.79 14.29
CA SER A 203 19.43 -10.54 13.23
C SER A 203 19.85 -9.06 13.16
N HIS A 204 18.91 -8.14 13.43
CA HIS A 204 19.13 -6.68 13.43
C HIS A 204 18.91 -6.12 14.83
N ARG A 205 19.91 -6.28 15.70
CA ARG A 205 19.81 -5.94 17.13
C ARG A 205 19.56 -4.45 17.36
N LEU A 206 18.73 -4.17 18.39
CA LEU A 206 18.21 -2.84 18.72
C LEU A 206 18.71 -2.32 20.08
N ASP A 207 19.84 -2.84 20.56
CA ASP A 207 20.39 -2.48 21.88
C ASP A 207 20.71 -0.98 21.95
N GLY A 208 20.19 -0.30 22.97
CA GLY A 208 20.41 1.13 23.19
C GLY A 208 19.73 2.05 22.16
N MET A 209 18.91 1.50 21.26
CA MET A 209 18.21 2.26 20.23
C MET A 209 16.87 2.80 20.72
N SER A 210 16.48 3.97 20.20
CA SER A 210 15.14 4.52 20.35
C SER A 210 14.26 4.09 19.18
N GLY A 211 13.05 3.60 19.45
CA GLY A 211 12.12 3.14 18.42
C GLY A 211 10.80 3.88 18.41
N VAL A 212 9.98 3.62 17.40
CA VAL A 212 8.52 3.92 17.32
C VAL A 212 7.76 2.67 16.84
N VAL A 213 6.60 2.37 17.43
CA VAL A 213 5.72 1.28 16.96
C VAL A 213 4.46 1.91 16.38
N ILE A 214 4.14 1.54 15.15
CA ILE A 214 2.92 1.95 14.45
C ILE A 214 1.91 0.80 14.52
N GLY A 215 0.83 1.02 15.27
CA GLY A 215 -0.06 -0.01 15.77
C GLY A 215 0.24 -0.34 17.24
N SER A 216 -0.53 -1.25 17.85
CA SER A 216 -0.32 -1.69 19.24
C SER A 216 0.91 -2.61 19.38
N ALA A 217 1.99 -2.19 20.05
CA ALA A 217 2.99 -3.13 20.63
C ALA A 217 3.84 -2.52 21.76
N GLU A 218 4.36 -3.38 22.65
CA GLU A 218 5.01 -3.06 23.92
C GLU A 218 6.52 -2.73 23.82
N LYS A 219 6.95 -1.71 24.59
CA LYS A 219 8.26 -1.02 24.65
C LYS A 219 8.53 -0.19 23.41
N ILE A 220 8.42 1.15 23.54
CA ILE A 220 8.60 2.24 22.54
C ILE A 220 7.39 3.21 22.56
N LEU A 221 7.54 4.44 22.05
CA LEU A 221 6.40 5.30 21.68
C LEU A 221 5.45 4.53 20.76
N THR A 222 4.29 4.16 21.28
CA THR A 222 3.27 3.43 20.53
C THR A 222 2.23 4.41 20.00
N VAL A 223 2.07 4.47 18.68
CA VAL A 223 1.01 5.26 18.03
C VAL A 223 -0.22 4.37 17.90
N GLU A 224 -1.18 4.56 18.82
CA GLU A 224 -2.32 3.66 19.01
C GLU A 224 -3.61 4.46 19.22
N TYR A 225 -4.72 3.99 18.64
CA TYR A 225 -6.02 4.66 18.72
C TYR A 225 -6.64 4.61 20.13
N ASN A 226 -6.19 3.69 20.97
CA ASN A 226 -6.64 3.50 22.33
C ASN A 226 -5.59 3.97 23.35
N ARG A 227 -6.05 4.47 24.51
CA ARG A 227 -5.14 4.71 25.64
C ARG A 227 -4.64 3.38 26.19
N LEU A 228 -3.33 3.26 26.31
CA LEU A 228 -2.67 2.06 26.80
C LEU A 228 -2.41 2.13 28.30
N THR A 229 -2.66 1.03 29.02
CA THR A 229 -2.33 0.89 30.44
C THR A 229 -0.90 0.38 30.58
N ILE A 230 0.08 1.28 30.64
CA ILE A 230 1.50 0.91 30.82
C ILE A 230 1.80 0.77 32.32
N GLN A 231 2.34 -0.39 32.73
CA GLN A 231 2.76 -0.65 34.11
C GLN A 231 3.84 0.36 34.56
N GLU A 232 3.84 0.72 35.84
CA GLU A 232 4.63 1.85 36.38
C GLU A 232 6.14 1.69 36.13
N GLU A 233 6.65 0.48 36.28
CA GLU A 233 8.05 0.08 36.07
C GLU A 233 8.54 0.21 34.62
N PHE A 234 7.66 0.53 33.66
CA PHE A 234 8.02 0.73 32.26
C PHE A 234 7.80 2.15 31.75
N ARG A 235 7.24 3.05 32.56
CA ARG A 235 6.88 4.42 32.12
C ARG A 235 8.09 5.31 31.86
N ASP A 236 9.25 4.97 32.39
CA ASP A 236 10.53 5.64 32.13
C ASP A 236 11.05 5.38 30.71
N ARG A 237 10.66 4.25 30.11
CA ARG A 237 11.17 3.77 28.82
C ARG A 237 10.09 3.52 27.77
N MET A 238 8.83 3.78 28.09
CA MET A 238 7.68 3.51 27.23
C MET A 238 6.61 4.58 27.41
N SER A 239 6.03 5.00 26.29
CA SER A 239 4.91 5.92 26.25
C SER A 239 3.98 5.56 25.09
N SER A 240 2.77 6.09 25.12
CA SER A 240 1.82 5.97 24.02
C SER A 240 1.27 7.34 23.64
N ILE A 241 0.89 7.48 22.38
CA ILE A 241 0.34 8.71 21.83
C ILE A 241 -0.78 8.36 20.85
N LEU A 242 -1.85 9.16 20.87
CA LEU A 242 -2.91 8.99 19.89
C LEU A 242 -2.42 9.44 18.51
N PRO A 243 -2.87 8.83 17.40
CA PRO A 243 -2.45 9.20 16.05
C PRO A 243 -2.62 10.69 15.73
N VAL A 244 -3.73 11.30 16.16
CA VAL A 244 -3.99 12.73 15.93
C VAL A 244 -2.99 13.59 16.70
N ASP A 245 -2.73 13.28 17.98
CA ASP A 245 -1.77 14.01 18.80
C ASP A 245 -0.35 13.86 18.23
N PHE A 246 0.00 12.66 17.76
CA PHE A 246 1.27 12.39 17.11
C PHE A 246 1.47 13.24 15.86
N VAL A 247 0.46 13.31 14.99
CA VAL A 247 0.51 14.11 13.77
C VAL A 247 0.53 15.61 14.06
N GLN A 248 -0.22 16.08 15.05
CA GLN A 248 -0.18 17.50 15.45
C GLN A 248 1.17 17.91 16.03
N ASN A 249 1.89 16.99 16.66
CA ASN A 249 3.18 17.24 17.30
C ASN A 249 4.36 16.66 16.51
N TRP A 250 4.19 16.37 15.22
CA TRP A 250 5.14 15.59 14.41
C TRP A 250 6.57 16.15 14.41
N HIS A 251 6.73 17.48 14.48
CA HIS A 251 8.05 18.13 14.55
C HIS A 251 8.89 17.66 15.74
N THR A 252 8.24 17.24 16.83
CA THR A 252 8.93 16.67 18.01
C THR A 252 9.57 15.32 17.71
N TYR A 253 9.09 14.62 16.68
CA TYR A 253 9.43 13.25 16.33
C TYR A 253 10.15 13.12 14.97
N ALA A 254 10.27 14.20 14.20
CA ALA A 254 10.98 14.21 12.94
C ALA A 254 12.44 13.77 13.10
N ASP A 255 12.89 12.82 12.29
CA ASP A 255 14.24 12.23 12.31
C ASP A 255 14.74 11.84 13.72
N LYS A 256 13.86 11.35 14.60
CA LYS A 256 14.18 11.06 16.00
C LYS A 256 14.45 9.61 16.31
N PHE A 257 13.82 8.68 15.60
CA PHE A 257 13.87 7.26 15.93
C PHE A 257 14.94 6.52 15.15
N ASP A 258 15.68 5.65 15.84
CA ASP A 258 16.67 4.75 15.24
C ASP A 258 15.98 3.58 14.53
N PHE A 259 14.78 3.20 14.97
CA PHE A 259 13.97 2.20 14.28
C PHE A 259 12.45 2.43 14.41
N ALA A 260 11.70 1.76 13.54
CA ALA A 260 10.26 1.68 13.58
C ALA A 260 9.82 0.23 13.39
N ALA A 261 8.69 -0.15 13.98
CA ALA A 261 8.08 -1.45 13.74
C ALA A 261 6.59 -1.29 13.44
N SER A 262 6.09 -2.05 12.48
CA SER A 262 4.67 -2.23 12.26
C SER A 262 4.41 -3.67 11.83
N PHE A 263 3.54 -4.36 12.57
CA PHE A 263 3.17 -5.73 12.30
C PHE A 263 1.66 -5.88 12.38
N SER A 264 1.05 -6.29 11.28
CA SER A 264 -0.40 -6.40 11.08
C SER A 264 -1.17 -5.14 11.51
N SER A 265 -0.89 -4.01 10.86
CA SER A 265 -1.53 -2.73 11.19
C SER A 265 -1.79 -1.88 9.95
N ILE A 266 -0.72 -1.45 9.24
CA ILE A 266 -0.86 -0.50 8.13
C ILE A 266 -1.65 -1.05 6.93
N GLU A 267 -1.81 -2.37 6.80
CA GLU A 267 -2.59 -2.98 5.74
C GLU A 267 -4.08 -2.62 5.79
N HIS A 268 -4.56 -2.18 6.95
CA HIS A 268 -5.94 -1.77 7.20
C HIS A 268 -6.21 -0.30 6.82
N SER A 269 -5.17 0.55 6.77
CA SER A 269 -5.31 2.00 6.66
C SER A 269 -6.06 2.43 5.39
N GLY A 270 -7.15 3.20 5.55
CA GLY A 270 -7.96 3.71 4.44
C GLY A 270 -8.99 2.72 3.89
N LEU A 271 -9.20 1.58 4.55
CA LEU A 271 -10.28 0.63 4.21
C LEU A 271 -11.55 0.86 5.05
N GLY A 272 -11.50 1.76 6.03
CA GLY A 272 -12.66 2.15 6.84
C GLY A 272 -13.08 1.15 7.91
N ARG A 273 -12.40 0.01 8.06
CA ARG A 273 -12.69 -1.05 9.06
C ARG A 273 -12.86 -0.53 10.48
N TYR A 274 -12.00 0.42 10.87
CA TYR A 274 -11.99 1.02 12.21
C TYR A 274 -12.76 2.35 12.27
N GLY A 275 -13.43 2.72 11.17
CA GLY A 275 -14.15 3.98 11.05
C GLY A 275 -13.32 5.12 10.46
N ASP A 276 -12.07 4.85 10.07
CA ASP A 276 -11.25 5.73 9.27
C ASP A 276 -11.93 6.10 7.94
N PRO A 277 -11.67 7.30 7.38
CA PRO A 277 -12.12 7.65 6.05
C PRO A 277 -11.54 6.71 4.99
N MET A 278 -12.30 6.47 3.92
CA MET A 278 -11.82 5.67 2.80
C MET A 278 -10.68 6.41 2.10
N ASP A 279 -9.52 5.78 2.02
CA ASP A 279 -8.34 6.34 1.37
C ASP A 279 -7.59 5.24 0.59
N PRO A 280 -7.59 5.28 -0.77
CA PRO A 280 -6.86 4.33 -1.58
C PRO A 280 -5.36 4.30 -1.31
N ILE A 281 -4.78 5.33 -0.70
CA ILE A 281 -3.35 5.46 -0.38
C ILE A 281 -3.06 5.60 1.12
N GLY A 282 -4.01 5.24 1.99
CA GLY A 282 -3.86 5.38 3.44
C GLY A 282 -2.61 4.70 4.01
N ASP A 283 -2.32 3.46 3.60
CA ASP A 283 -1.10 2.72 3.94
C ASP A 283 0.18 3.38 3.40
N LEU A 284 0.15 3.96 2.20
CA LEU A 284 1.29 4.72 1.65
C LEU A 284 1.56 6.00 2.46
N ARG A 285 0.50 6.66 2.95
CA ARG A 285 0.66 7.82 3.85
C ARG A 285 1.29 7.42 5.17
N GLU A 286 0.93 6.27 5.73
CA GLU A 286 1.60 5.71 6.93
C GLU A 286 3.09 5.48 6.68
N MET A 287 3.45 4.87 5.55
CA MET A 287 4.86 4.66 5.18
C MET A 287 5.65 5.96 5.05
N LEU A 288 5.05 7.02 4.48
CA LEU A 288 5.70 8.33 4.37
C LEU A 288 5.88 9.00 5.74
N LYS A 289 4.91 8.89 6.66
CA LYS A 289 5.08 9.36 8.05
C LYS A 289 6.22 8.64 8.74
N ILE A 290 6.29 7.31 8.61
CA ILE A 290 7.38 6.49 9.15
C ILE A 290 8.73 6.96 8.60
N LYS A 291 8.80 7.21 7.28
CA LYS A 291 10.01 7.78 6.66
C LYS A 291 10.39 9.13 7.28
N CYS A 292 9.44 10.00 7.61
CA CYS A 292 9.72 11.31 8.20
C CYS A 292 10.26 11.26 9.65
N ILE A 293 9.85 10.28 10.44
CA ILE A 293 10.24 10.20 11.87
C ILE A 293 11.50 9.35 12.12
N LEU A 294 11.83 8.45 11.18
CA LEU A 294 13.07 7.67 11.25
C LEU A 294 14.27 8.55 10.93
N LYS A 295 15.38 8.34 11.64
CA LYS A 295 16.69 8.87 11.22
C LYS A 295 17.10 8.28 9.88
N LYS A 296 17.90 9.02 9.11
CA LYS A 296 18.62 8.43 7.96
C LYS A 296 19.43 7.21 8.42
N GLY A 297 19.32 6.09 7.72
CA GLY A 297 19.92 4.82 8.13
C GLY A 297 19.15 4.06 9.22
N GLY A 298 18.04 4.62 9.74
CA GLY A 298 17.19 3.95 10.71
C GLY A 298 16.46 2.75 10.10
N LEU A 299 16.13 1.76 10.93
CA LEU A 299 15.54 0.50 10.51
C LEU A 299 14.01 0.53 10.58
N LEU A 300 13.36 -0.17 9.66
CA LEU A 300 11.92 -0.42 9.69
C LEU A 300 11.67 -1.93 9.62
N PHE A 301 11.03 -2.47 10.64
CA PHE A 301 10.55 -3.85 10.70
C PHE A 301 9.08 -3.86 10.28
N LEU A 302 8.81 -4.42 9.11
CA LEU A 302 7.50 -4.33 8.48
C LEU A 302 6.94 -5.71 8.20
N GLY A 303 5.81 -6.06 8.83
CA GLY A 303 5.13 -7.33 8.62
C GLY A 303 3.64 -7.17 8.32
N PHE A 304 3.22 -7.63 7.15
CA PHE A 304 1.84 -7.60 6.69
C PHE A 304 1.58 -8.73 5.68
N PRO A 305 0.35 -8.95 5.22
CA PRO A 305 0.04 -9.94 4.19
C PRO A 305 0.80 -9.74 2.87
N LEU A 306 1.63 -10.70 2.49
CA LEU A 306 2.37 -10.77 1.24
C LEU A 306 1.75 -11.82 0.30
N GLY A 307 1.59 -11.48 -0.97
CA GLY A 307 0.94 -12.37 -1.93
C GLY A 307 0.83 -11.79 -3.32
N THR A 308 -0.21 -12.19 -4.05
CA THR A 308 -0.62 -11.45 -5.26
C THR A 308 -1.41 -10.22 -4.83
N ASP A 309 -1.13 -9.04 -5.42
CA ASP A 309 -1.79 -7.78 -5.07
C ASP A 309 -3.32 -7.95 -5.02
N ALA A 310 -3.91 -7.71 -3.85
CA ALA A 310 -5.34 -7.91 -3.62
C ALA A 310 -5.87 -7.10 -2.43
N ILE A 311 -7.20 -7.00 -2.35
CA ILE A 311 -7.93 -6.50 -1.17
C ILE A 311 -8.94 -7.56 -0.76
N GLN A 312 -8.89 -8.00 0.49
CA GLN A 312 -10.00 -8.71 1.13
C GLN A 312 -10.85 -7.67 1.84
N TYR A 313 -11.87 -7.17 1.13
CA TYR A 313 -12.53 -5.91 1.45
C TYR A 313 -13.53 -6.07 2.59
N ASN A 314 -13.44 -5.35 3.71
CA ASN A 314 -12.54 -4.24 4.10
C ASN A 314 -11.51 -4.64 5.17
N VAL A 315 -11.25 -5.95 5.35
CA VAL A 315 -10.33 -6.42 6.38
C VAL A 315 -8.92 -5.92 6.13
N HIS A 316 -8.29 -6.24 4.99
CA HIS A 316 -6.89 -5.87 4.75
C HIS A 316 -6.50 -5.91 3.27
N ARG A 317 -5.34 -5.32 2.96
CA ARG A 317 -4.63 -5.49 1.69
C ARG A 317 -3.74 -6.73 1.71
N ILE A 318 -3.45 -7.29 0.54
CA ILE A 318 -2.38 -8.27 0.30
C ILE A 318 -1.39 -7.61 -0.66
N TYR A 319 -0.13 -7.54 -0.26
CA TYR A 319 0.92 -6.81 -0.95
C TYR A 319 1.64 -7.74 -1.91
N GLY A 320 1.43 -7.49 -3.21
CA GLY A 320 2.23 -8.08 -4.28
C GLY A 320 3.24 -7.08 -4.81
N PRO A 321 3.89 -7.43 -5.94
CA PRO A 321 4.99 -6.64 -6.47
C PRO A 321 4.67 -5.16 -6.69
N ILE A 322 3.42 -4.82 -7.03
CA ILE A 322 3.04 -3.45 -7.36
C ILE A 322 2.89 -2.63 -6.09
N ARG A 323 2.08 -3.08 -5.13
CA ARG A 323 1.89 -2.33 -3.88
C ARG A 323 3.16 -2.32 -3.05
N LEU A 324 3.86 -3.45 -2.97
CA LEU A 324 5.09 -3.59 -2.19
C LEU A 324 6.21 -2.65 -2.70
N ALA A 325 6.30 -2.42 -4.01
CA ALA A 325 7.23 -1.46 -4.58
C ALA A 325 6.98 -0.02 -4.08
N MET A 326 5.72 0.37 -3.92
CA MET A 326 5.36 1.67 -3.33
C MET A 326 5.62 1.69 -1.82
N MET A 327 5.41 0.57 -1.10
CA MET A 327 5.75 0.48 0.33
C MET A 327 7.25 0.62 0.58
N PHE A 328 8.11 0.16 -0.34
CA PHE A 328 9.56 0.21 -0.18
C PHE A 328 10.20 1.55 -0.59
N TYR A 329 9.41 2.49 -1.11
CA TYR A 329 9.94 3.77 -1.56
C TYR A 329 10.69 4.52 -0.43
N GLY A 330 11.93 4.94 -0.72
CA GLY A 330 12.78 5.65 0.23
C GLY A 330 13.49 4.74 1.23
N PHE A 331 13.43 3.42 1.06
CA PHE A 331 14.13 2.45 1.87
C PHE A 331 14.96 1.47 1.03
N GLU A 332 16.06 0.99 1.61
CA GLU A 332 16.80 -0.17 1.15
C GLU A 332 16.21 -1.43 1.79
N TRP A 333 15.84 -2.43 0.97
CA TRP A 333 15.38 -3.72 1.48
C TRP A 333 16.56 -4.61 1.83
N LEU A 334 16.77 -4.84 3.14
CA LEU A 334 17.94 -5.56 3.64
C LEU A 334 17.73 -7.07 3.72
N SER A 335 16.56 -7.51 4.19
CA SER A 335 16.31 -8.92 4.47
C SER A 335 14.82 -9.21 4.70
N THR A 336 14.44 -10.49 4.59
CA THR A 336 13.10 -10.98 4.89
C THR A 336 13.17 -12.21 5.78
N PHE A 337 12.30 -12.27 6.78
CA PHE A 337 12.22 -13.32 7.78
C PHE A 337 10.83 -13.95 7.81
N SER A 338 10.79 -15.26 8.05
CA SER A 338 9.55 -16.00 8.33
C SER A 338 9.59 -16.51 9.77
N GLY A 339 8.47 -17.05 10.24
CA GLY A 339 8.44 -17.74 11.54
C GLY A 339 9.18 -19.07 11.57
N GLY A 340 9.20 -19.77 10.44
CA GLY A 340 9.77 -21.12 10.34
C GLY A 340 11.27 -21.19 10.08
N LEU A 341 11.93 -20.06 9.81
CA LEU A 341 13.38 -19.98 9.56
C LEU A 341 13.99 -18.92 10.46
N GLU A 342 15.05 -19.27 11.19
CA GLU A 342 15.77 -18.32 12.05
C GLU A 342 16.57 -17.29 11.23
N ASN A 343 17.14 -17.72 10.10
CA ASN A 343 17.91 -16.87 9.21
C ASN A 343 17.02 -16.20 8.15
N ALA A 344 17.50 -15.06 7.65
CA ALA A 344 16.88 -14.39 6.51
C ALA A 344 16.85 -15.29 5.27
N PHE A 345 15.88 -15.07 4.39
CA PHE A 345 15.80 -15.73 3.10
C PHE A 345 15.48 -14.72 1.99
N ASP A 346 15.85 -15.09 0.76
CA ASP A 346 15.54 -14.29 -0.42
C ASP A 346 14.09 -14.50 -0.85
N LEU A 347 13.27 -13.46 -0.74
CA LEU A 347 11.91 -13.48 -1.22
C LEU A 347 11.91 -13.31 -2.75
N ASN A 348 11.71 -14.41 -3.46
CA ASN A 348 11.55 -14.42 -4.92
C ASN A 348 10.08 -14.46 -5.35
N SER A 349 9.82 -14.29 -6.66
CA SER A 349 8.45 -14.30 -7.21
C SER A 349 7.73 -15.63 -6.96
N GLN A 350 8.43 -16.77 -6.99
CA GLN A 350 7.80 -18.06 -6.71
C GLN A 350 7.23 -18.12 -5.28
N ARG A 351 8.00 -17.68 -4.28
CA ARG A 351 7.57 -17.67 -2.87
C ARG A 351 6.49 -16.61 -2.62
N LEU A 352 6.63 -15.42 -3.18
CA LEU A 352 5.63 -14.35 -3.06
C LEU A 352 4.26 -14.78 -3.58
N HIS A 353 4.21 -15.56 -4.68
CA HIS A 353 2.98 -16.04 -5.28
C HIS A 353 2.71 -17.53 -5.05
N SER A 354 3.27 -18.14 -4.00
CA SER A 354 3.18 -19.60 -3.80
C SER A 354 1.79 -20.04 -3.35
N ASN A 355 1.03 -19.16 -2.71
CA ASN A 355 -0.32 -19.45 -2.28
C ASN A 355 -1.30 -19.14 -3.42
N VAL A 356 -2.37 -19.93 -3.52
CA VAL A 356 -3.45 -19.71 -4.51
C VAL A 356 -4.15 -18.37 -4.26
N LYS A 357 -4.96 -17.90 -5.22
CA LYS A 357 -5.64 -16.59 -5.21
C LYS A 357 -6.17 -16.19 -3.81
N PHE A 358 -5.77 -15.00 -3.32
CA PHE A 358 -6.00 -14.45 -1.96
C PHE A 358 -5.27 -15.13 -0.80
N GLY A 359 -4.59 -16.25 -1.04
CA GLY A 359 -3.65 -16.82 -0.09
C GLY A 359 -2.44 -15.91 0.11
N MET A 360 -2.03 -15.76 1.36
CA MET A 360 -1.02 -14.80 1.79
C MET A 360 0.00 -15.46 2.73
N HIS A 361 1.18 -14.87 2.79
CA HIS A 361 2.16 -15.12 3.85
C HIS A 361 2.26 -13.87 4.71
N GLN A 362 2.65 -14.00 5.97
CA GLN A 362 3.00 -12.84 6.77
C GLN A 362 4.45 -12.99 7.22
N TYR A 363 5.31 -12.29 6.51
CA TYR A 363 6.76 -12.23 6.74
C TYR A 363 7.13 -10.86 7.24
N THR A 364 8.24 -10.76 7.98
CA THR A 364 8.82 -9.48 8.38
C THR A 364 9.94 -9.10 7.42
N MET A 365 9.81 -7.95 6.77
CA MET A 365 10.86 -7.34 5.97
C MET A 365 11.60 -6.30 6.82
N VAL A 366 12.92 -6.31 6.75
CA VAL A 366 13.76 -5.29 7.37
C VAL A 366 14.21 -4.32 6.29
N LEU A 367 13.83 -3.06 6.47
CA LEU A 367 14.09 -1.96 5.56
C LEU A 367 14.99 -0.93 6.25
N LYS A 368 15.84 -0.22 5.51
CA LYS A 368 16.70 0.84 6.04
C LYS A 368 16.42 2.15 5.32
N LYS A 369 16.11 3.22 6.05
CA LYS A 369 15.82 4.54 5.45
C LYS A 369 17.05 5.06 4.71
N LEU A 370 16.86 5.46 3.44
CA LEU A 370 17.91 5.95 2.54
C LEU A 370 18.39 7.38 2.85
#